data_AF-A0A5B7A8P8-F1
#
_entry.id   AF-A0A5B7A8P8-F1
#
_cell.length_a   1.000
_cell.length_b   1.000
_cell.length_c   1.000
_cell.angle_alpha   90.00
_cell.angle_beta   90.00
_cell.angle_gamma   90.00
#
_symmetry.space_group_name_H-M   'P 1'
#
loop_
_entity.id
_entity.type
_entity.pdbx_description
1 polymer ?
#
loop_
_entity_poly.entity_id
_entity_poly.type
_entity_poly.pdbx_seq_one_letter_code
_entity_poly.pdbx_strand_id
1 'polypeptide(L)'
;IVEAWSPQKYEWFGYRELFNIIREFKLKLQVVMAFHGYGGSDSGNALISLPQWVLEIGKDNQDIFFADREGRRNTECLSWGVDKERVLKGRTGIEVYFDFMRSFRTEFDDLFAEGVISAVEIGLGASGELKYPSFSARMGRRYPGIGEFQCYDKYSQQNLRKAAKLRGHSFWARGPDNAGQYNSKPHETGFFCERGDFDSYYGRFFLHWYAQSLINHADNVLSLASLAFEETQIIVKIPAVYWWYKTTSHAA
;
A
#
# COMPACT_ATOMS: atom_id res chain seq x y z
N ILE A 1 -8.95 -13.27 -5.90
CA ILE A 1 -9.21 -14.73 -5.81
C ILE A 1 -10.29 -15.00 -4.77
N VAL A 2 -9.98 -14.88 -3.48
CA VAL A 2 -10.87 -15.30 -2.37
C VAL A 2 -12.16 -14.45 -2.27
N GLU A 3 -12.07 -13.13 -2.29
CA GLU A 3 -13.24 -12.22 -2.18
C GLU A 3 -13.56 -11.58 -3.56
N ALA A 4 -13.44 -12.34 -4.65
CA ALA A 4 -13.37 -11.79 -6.01
C ALA A 4 -14.61 -10.99 -6.43
N TRP A 5 -15.81 -11.51 -6.16
CA TRP A 5 -17.04 -11.04 -6.81
C TRP A 5 -17.88 -10.10 -5.95
N SER A 6 -17.95 -10.37 -4.65
CA SER A 6 -18.83 -9.65 -3.74
C SER A 6 -18.16 -9.39 -2.39
N PRO A 7 -18.41 -8.23 -1.77
CA PRO A 7 -17.99 -7.96 -0.41
C PRO A 7 -18.40 -9.07 0.55
N GLN A 8 -17.47 -9.49 1.41
CA GLN A 8 -17.68 -10.46 2.49
C GLN A 8 -18.17 -11.85 2.03
N LYS A 9 -17.93 -12.19 0.77
CA LYS A 9 -18.13 -13.56 0.24
C LYS A 9 -16.77 -14.15 -0.07
N TYR A 10 -16.24 -14.92 0.88
CA TYR A 10 -14.89 -15.47 0.85
C TYR A 10 -14.93 -16.93 0.42
N GLU A 11 -14.22 -17.25 -0.66
CA GLU A 11 -14.08 -18.61 -1.18
C GLU A 11 -12.67 -19.15 -0.90
N TRP A 12 -12.54 -19.92 0.18
CA TRP A 12 -11.26 -20.46 0.65
C TRP A 12 -10.94 -21.87 0.16
N PHE A 13 -11.90 -22.56 -0.46
CA PHE A 13 -11.82 -23.99 -0.83
C PHE A 13 -10.51 -24.34 -1.55
N GLY A 14 -10.10 -23.57 -2.56
CA GLY A 14 -8.86 -23.82 -3.30
C GLY A 14 -7.60 -23.69 -2.44
N TYR A 15 -7.56 -22.75 -1.48
CA TYR A 15 -6.45 -22.62 -0.55
C TYR A 15 -6.47 -23.73 0.51
N ARG A 16 -7.64 -24.19 0.94
CA ARG A 16 -7.75 -25.31 1.86
C ARG A 16 -7.22 -26.61 1.28
N GLU A 17 -7.57 -26.93 0.05
CA GLU A 17 -7.02 -28.10 -0.64
C GLU A 17 -5.49 -28.02 -0.72
N LEU A 18 -4.95 -26.85 -1.09
CA LEU A 18 -3.51 -26.63 -1.14
C LEU A 18 -2.85 -26.82 0.24
N PHE A 19 -3.41 -26.24 1.29
CA PHE A 19 -2.84 -26.33 2.63
C PHE A 19 -2.94 -27.75 3.20
N ASN A 20 -4.01 -28.50 2.88
CA ASN A 20 -4.12 -29.91 3.22
C ASN A 20 -3.01 -30.74 2.60
N ILE A 21 -2.71 -30.53 1.31
CA ILE A 21 -1.58 -31.18 0.63
C ILE A 21 -0.27 -30.84 1.35
N ILE A 22 -0.01 -29.55 1.64
CA ILE A 22 1.22 -29.13 2.31
C ILE A 22 1.33 -29.75 3.73
N ARG A 23 0.20 -29.85 4.44
CA ARG A 23 0.11 -30.50 5.75
C ARG A 23 0.44 -31.99 5.69
N GLU A 24 0.01 -32.72 4.65
CA GLU A 24 0.36 -34.14 4.45
C GLU A 24 1.87 -34.36 4.34
N PHE A 25 2.57 -33.40 3.71
CA PHE A 25 4.04 -33.40 3.64
C PHE A 25 4.74 -32.91 4.92
N LYS A 26 3.98 -32.60 5.98
CA LYS A 26 4.47 -32.13 7.29
C LYS A 26 5.32 -30.86 7.20
N LEU A 27 5.03 -30.00 6.23
CA LEU A 27 5.68 -28.70 6.07
C LEU A 27 4.93 -27.62 6.84
N LYS A 28 5.65 -26.60 7.29
CA LYS A 28 5.07 -25.39 7.88
C LYS A 28 4.69 -24.38 6.78
N LEU A 29 3.69 -23.57 7.07
CA LEU A 29 3.18 -22.52 6.19
C LEU A 29 3.57 -21.14 6.73
N GLN A 30 4.05 -20.29 5.83
CA GLN A 30 3.98 -18.84 5.96
C GLN A 30 2.99 -18.35 4.90
N VAL A 31 1.96 -17.63 5.32
CA VAL A 31 0.88 -17.20 4.42
C VAL A 31 0.92 -15.69 4.24
N VAL A 32 0.80 -15.22 3.01
CA VAL A 32 0.77 -13.79 2.69
C VAL A 32 -0.66 -13.31 2.50
N MET A 33 -1.08 -12.33 3.30
CA MET A 33 -2.30 -11.55 3.08
C MET A 33 -2.05 -10.55 1.96
N ALA A 34 -2.18 -11.01 0.71
CA ALA A 34 -1.85 -10.25 -0.49
C ALA A 34 -2.96 -9.26 -0.88
N PHE A 35 -3.02 -8.09 -0.23
CA PHE A 35 -3.96 -7.01 -0.54
C PHE A 35 -3.57 -6.15 -1.75
N HIS A 36 -2.95 -6.75 -2.76
CA HIS A 36 -2.46 -6.08 -3.95
C HIS A 36 -2.66 -6.93 -5.21
N GLY A 37 -2.74 -6.27 -6.36
CA GLY A 37 -2.71 -6.91 -7.65
C GLY A 37 -1.31 -7.42 -7.98
N TYR A 38 -1.25 -8.53 -8.70
CA TYR A 38 -0.04 -9.21 -9.14
C TYR A 38 -0.05 -9.39 -10.67
N GLY A 39 1.12 -9.23 -11.30
CA GLY A 39 1.32 -9.36 -12.75
C GLY A 39 1.17 -8.04 -13.50
N GLY A 40 1.89 -7.83 -14.61
CA GLY A 40 1.84 -6.60 -15.42
C GLY A 40 3.17 -6.22 -16.07
N SER A 41 3.13 -6.05 -17.40
CA SER A 41 4.15 -5.73 -18.42
C SER A 41 5.28 -6.73 -18.72
N ASP A 42 5.99 -7.33 -17.76
CA ASP A 42 7.24 -8.06 -18.12
C ASP A 42 7.32 -9.54 -17.71
N SER A 43 6.35 -10.07 -16.96
CA SER A 43 6.51 -11.39 -16.31
C SER A 43 5.85 -12.58 -17.00
N GLY A 44 5.07 -12.40 -18.07
CA GLY A 44 4.33 -13.50 -18.75
C GLY A 44 3.32 -14.25 -17.87
N ASN A 45 3.19 -13.88 -16.59
CA ASN A 45 2.34 -14.54 -15.61
C ASN A 45 0.88 -14.06 -15.70
N ALA A 46 -0.03 -14.91 -15.23
CA ALA A 46 -1.44 -14.59 -15.11
C ALA A 46 -1.64 -13.33 -14.24
N LEU A 47 -2.43 -12.38 -14.75
CA LEU A 47 -2.79 -11.15 -14.05
C LEU A 47 -3.82 -11.48 -12.95
N ILE A 48 -3.45 -11.24 -11.70
CA ILE A 48 -4.36 -11.32 -10.56
C ILE A 48 -4.64 -9.88 -10.12
N SER A 49 -5.83 -9.37 -10.39
CA SER A 49 -6.20 -8.01 -9.97
C SER A 49 -6.72 -7.98 -8.53
N LEU A 50 -6.96 -6.76 -8.03
CA LEU A 50 -7.87 -6.54 -6.90
C LEU A 50 -9.27 -7.11 -7.21
N PRO A 51 -10.12 -7.34 -6.19
CA PRO A 51 -11.48 -7.83 -6.38
C PRO A 51 -12.28 -7.00 -7.39
N GLN A 52 -13.10 -7.67 -8.21
CA GLN A 52 -13.87 -7.00 -9.26
C GLN A 52 -14.77 -5.91 -8.68
N TRP A 53 -15.40 -6.18 -7.53
CA TRP A 53 -16.27 -5.20 -6.88
C TRP A 53 -15.52 -3.93 -6.43
N VAL A 54 -14.22 -4.01 -6.13
CA VAL A 54 -13.37 -2.85 -5.82
C VAL A 54 -13.05 -2.09 -7.11
N LEU A 55 -12.72 -2.81 -8.18
CA LEU A 55 -12.43 -2.21 -9.49
C LEU A 55 -13.65 -1.48 -10.06
N GLU A 56 -14.86 -2.02 -9.90
CA GLU A 56 -16.10 -1.35 -10.29
C GLU A 56 -16.32 -0.03 -9.53
N ILE A 57 -16.08 0.00 -8.22
CA ILE A 57 -16.11 1.27 -7.45
C ILE A 57 -15.07 2.26 -8.00
N GLY A 58 -13.90 1.74 -8.37
CA GLY A 58 -12.82 2.53 -8.95
C GLY A 58 -13.15 3.19 -10.30
N LYS A 59 -14.15 2.68 -11.04
CA LYS A 59 -14.62 3.33 -12.28
C LYS A 59 -15.32 4.66 -11.98
N ASP A 60 -16.15 4.70 -10.94
CA ASP A 60 -16.91 5.89 -10.53
C ASP A 60 -16.11 6.79 -9.58
N ASN A 61 -15.24 6.20 -8.77
CA ASN A 61 -14.44 6.87 -7.75
C ASN A 61 -12.97 6.43 -7.85
N GLN A 62 -12.24 7.01 -8.81
CA GLN A 62 -10.83 6.71 -9.03
C GLN A 62 -9.91 7.09 -7.85
N ASP A 63 -10.39 7.94 -6.93
CA ASP A 63 -9.62 8.38 -5.77
C ASP A 63 -9.49 7.30 -4.68
N ILE A 64 -10.11 6.12 -4.85
CA ILE A 64 -9.78 4.96 -4.01
C ILE A 64 -8.37 4.40 -4.28
N PHE A 65 -7.74 4.83 -5.37
CA PHE A 65 -6.40 4.42 -5.78
C PHE A 65 -5.40 5.56 -5.61
N PHE A 66 -4.14 5.21 -5.37
CA PHE A 66 -3.06 6.18 -5.36
C PHE A 66 -2.97 6.93 -6.68
N ALA A 67 -2.60 8.21 -6.61
CA ALA A 67 -2.39 9.04 -7.78
C ALA A 67 -1.11 9.86 -7.67
N ASP A 68 -0.44 9.99 -8.81
CA ASP A 68 0.63 10.95 -9.00
C ASP A 68 0.10 12.33 -9.38
N ARG A 69 1.03 13.28 -9.57
CA ARG A 69 0.68 14.68 -9.83
C ARG A 69 -0.09 14.88 -11.14
N GLU A 70 0.14 14.02 -12.13
CA GLU A 70 -0.58 14.04 -13.42
C GLU A 70 -1.98 13.40 -13.32
N GLY A 71 -2.34 12.86 -12.15
CA GLY A 71 -3.63 12.22 -11.91
C GLY A 71 -3.69 10.78 -12.40
N ARG A 72 -2.56 10.18 -12.80
CA ARG A 72 -2.51 8.78 -13.23
C ARG A 72 -2.70 7.87 -12.02
N ARG A 73 -3.51 6.84 -12.17
CA ARG A 73 -3.95 5.97 -11.07
C ARG A 73 -3.16 4.68 -11.00
N ASN A 74 -2.70 4.32 -9.81
CA ASN A 74 -2.14 3.00 -9.55
C ASN A 74 -3.24 2.06 -8.98
N THR A 75 -3.71 1.13 -9.81
CA THR A 75 -4.78 0.18 -9.46
C THR A 75 -4.27 -1.12 -8.81
N GLU A 76 -3.01 -1.16 -8.39
CA GLU A 76 -2.41 -2.34 -7.75
C GLU A 76 -2.89 -2.50 -6.31
N CYS A 77 -3.15 -1.41 -5.58
CA CYS A 77 -3.66 -1.45 -4.21
C CYS A 77 -4.53 -0.23 -3.92
N LEU A 78 -5.29 -0.28 -2.82
CA LEU A 78 -6.07 0.87 -2.36
C LEU A 78 -5.14 1.97 -1.81
N SER A 79 -5.51 3.24 -2.04
CA SER A 79 -4.86 4.37 -1.38
C SER A 79 -5.13 4.32 0.12
N TRP A 80 -4.11 4.58 0.93
CA TRP A 80 -4.27 4.73 2.39
C TRP A 80 -5.15 5.93 2.76
N GLY A 81 -5.40 6.84 1.81
CA GLY A 81 -6.38 7.91 1.97
C GLY A 81 -7.79 7.38 2.30
N VAL A 82 -8.14 6.15 1.88
CA VAL A 82 -9.45 5.54 2.16
C VAL A 82 -9.49 4.66 3.41
N ASP A 83 -8.40 4.58 4.17
CA ASP A 83 -8.32 3.75 5.39
C ASP A 83 -9.43 4.04 6.39
N LYS A 84 -9.90 5.29 6.46
CA LYS A 84 -10.94 5.74 7.42
C LYS A 84 -12.20 6.25 6.73
N GLU A 85 -12.33 6.04 5.43
CA GLU A 85 -13.42 6.60 4.61
C GLU A 85 -14.36 5.48 4.14
N ARG A 86 -15.67 5.61 4.41
CA ARG A 86 -16.68 4.56 4.11
C ARG A 86 -17.09 4.53 2.63
N VAL A 87 -16.13 4.34 1.73
CA VAL A 87 -16.31 4.41 0.27
C VAL A 87 -16.27 3.04 -0.41
N LEU A 88 -16.11 1.95 0.35
CA LEU A 88 -16.02 0.58 -0.16
C LEU A 88 -17.30 -0.20 0.17
N LYS A 89 -18.42 0.23 -0.41
CA LYS A 89 -19.78 -0.30 -0.13
C LYS A 89 -20.14 -0.25 1.36
N GLY A 90 -19.93 0.91 1.98
CA GLY A 90 -20.23 1.15 3.40
C GLY A 90 -19.08 0.79 4.36
N ARG A 91 -18.01 0.15 3.88
CA ARG A 91 -16.79 -0.14 4.64
C ARG A 91 -15.67 0.85 4.35
N THR A 92 -14.77 0.96 5.32
CA THR A 92 -13.46 1.63 5.20
C THR A 92 -12.38 0.67 4.67
N GLY A 93 -11.23 1.21 4.23
CA GLY A 93 -10.10 0.39 3.79
C GLY A 93 -9.62 -0.59 4.87
N ILE A 94 -9.48 -0.13 6.11
CA ILE A 94 -9.02 -0.97 7.22
C ILE A 94 -10.04 -2.06 7.61
N GLU A 95 -11.34 -1.78 7.52
CA GLU A 95 -12.39 -2.78 7.76
C GLU A 95 -12.33 -3.89 6.69
N VAL A 96 -12.05 -3.54 5.42
CA VAL A 96 -11.88 -4.54 4.35
C VAL A 96 -10.72 -5.49 4.65
N TYR A 97 -9.55 -4.96 5.06
CA TYR A 97 -8.42 -5.79 5.45
C TYR A 97 -8.73 -6.67 6.66
N PHE A 98 -9.32 -6.09 7.70
CA PHE A 98 -9.62 -6.81 8.93
C PHE A 98 -10.66 -7.92 8.74
N ASP A 99 -11.75 -7.65 8.01
CA ASP A 99 -12.76 -8.68 7.73
C ASP A 99 -12.15 -9.87 6.96
N PHE A 100 -11.24 -9.60 6.02
CA PHE A 100 -10.52 -10.64 5.27
C PHE A 100 -9.59 -11.46 6.17
N MET A 101 -8.77 -10.80 7.00
CA MET A 101 -7.89 -11.47 7.96
C MET A 101 -8.68 -12.32 8.96
N ARG A 102 -9.80 -11.81 9.47
CA ARG A 102 -10.68 -12.55 10.37
C ARG A 102 -11.29 -13.76 9.67
N SER A 103 -11.76 -13.61 8.43
CA SER A 103 -12.28 -14.74 7.66
C SER A 103 -11.22 -15.82 7.45
N PHE A 104 -9.98 -15.43 7.14
CA PHE A 104 -8.85 -16.37 7.02
C PHE A 104 -8.58 -17.09 8.34
N ARG A 105 -8.51 -16.35 9.46
CA ARG A 105 -8.31 -16.92 10.80
C ARG A 105 -9.41 -17.93 11.16
N THR A 106 -10.67 -17.59 10.93
CA THR A 106 -11.81 -18.47 11.24
C THR A 106 -11.81 -19.72 10.37
N GLU A 107 -11.55 -19.54 9.07
CA GLU A 107 -11.50 -20.67 8.14
C GLU A 107 -10.42 -21.66 8.59
N PHE A 108 -9.18 -21.22 8.74
CA PHE A 108 -8.03 -22.12 8.97
C PHE A 108 -7.70 -22.34 10.45
N ASP A 109 -8.67 -22.20 11.37
CA ASP A 109 -8.46 -22.36 12.81
C ASP A 109 -7.80 -23.70 13.17
N ASP A 110 -8.15 -24.77 12.46
CA ASP A 110 -7.53 -26.09 12.62
C ASP A 110 -6.02 -26.06 12.36
N LEU A 111 -5.60 -25.39 11.29
CA LEU A 111 -4.19 -25.29 10.91
C LEU A 111 -3.39 -24.35 11.81
N PHE A 112 -4.04 -23.35 12.41
CA PHE A 112 -3.43 -22.51 13.46
C PHE A 112 -3.26 -23.30 14.76
N ALA A 113 -4.30 -24.03 15.20
CA ALA A 113 -4.26 -24.84 16.42
C ALA A 113 -3.22 -25.97 16.36
N GLU A 114 -3.04 -26.59 15.18
CA GLU A 114 -1.98 -27.57 14.91
C GLU A 114 -0.58 -26.92 14.75
N GLY A 115 -0.51 -25.59 14.71
CA GLY A 115 0.71 -24.81 14.48
C GLY A 115 1.31 -25.02 13.08
N VAL A 116 0.52 -25.49 12.10
CA VAL A 116 0.96 -25.66 10.70
C VAL A 116 1.25 -24.29 10.08
N ILE A 117 0.35 -23.33 10.29
CA ILE A 117 0.59 -21.92 9.95
C ILE A 117 1.48 -21.31 11.02
N SER A 118 2.73 -21.02 10.66
CA SER A 118 3.76 -20.53 11.56
C SER A 118 3.90 -19.01 11.57
N ALA A 119 3.52 -18.36 10.47
CA ALA A 119 3.59 -16.91 10.33
C ALA A 119 2.59 -16.40 9.28
N VAL A 120 2.19 -15.14 9.44
CA VAL A 120 1.37 -14.42 8.47
C VAL A 120 2.08 -13.13 8.05
N GLU A 121 2.35 -13.00 6.76
CA GLU A 121 2.85 -11.76 6.16
C GLU A 121 1.68 -10.85 5.78
N ILE A 122 1.72 -9.59 6.19
CA ILE A 122 0.66 -8.62 5.95
C ILE A 122 1.10 -7.67 4.83
N GLY A 123 0.39 -7.71 3.70
CA GLY A 123 0.63 -6.79 2.59
C GLY A 123 0.13 -5.38 2.93
N LEU A 124 1.01 -4.39 2.88
CA LEU A 124 0.71 -3.00 3.29
C LEU A 124 0.73 -1.98 2.12
N GLY A 125 0.75 -2.47 0.88
CA GLY A 125 0.82 -1.62 -0.30
C GLY A 125 1.11 -2.39 -1.57
N ALA A 126 1.56 -1.67 -2.60
CA ALA A 126 1.96 -2.25 -3.88
C ALA A 126 3.06 -3.30 -3.68
N SER A 127 2.93 -4.44 -4.36
CA SER A 127 3.82 -5.60 -4.24
C SER A 127 3.91 -6.20 -2.83
N GLY A 128 2.91 -5.90 -1.98
CA GLY A 128 2.85 -6.32 -0.58
C GLY A 128 3.77 -5.51 0.36
N GLU A 129 4.50 -4.53 -0.16
CA GLU A 129 5.50 -3.77 0.59
C GLU A 129 4.88 -2.55 1.28
N LEU A 130 5.39 -2.20 2.45
CA LEU A 130 5.05 -0.95 3.13
C LEU A 130 5.72 0.23 2.41
N LYS A 131 5.10 0.66 1.31
CA LYS A 131 5.58 1.76 0.47
C LYS A 131 4.47 2.36 -0.36
N TYR A 132 4.69 3.60 -0.78
CA TYR A 132 3.94 4.18 -1.88
C TYR A 132 4.37 3.55 -3.23
N PRO A 133 3.48 3.50 -4.23
CA PRO A 133 3.81 3.01 -5.58
C PRO A 133 4.66 3.99 -6.41
N SER A 134 5.64 4.66 -5.79
CA SER A 134 6.41 5.78 -6.34
C SER A 134 7.38 5.43 -7.48
N PHE A 135 7.65 4.14 -7.71
CA PHE A 135 8.60 3.66 -8.73
C PHE A 135 8.00 2.60 -9.66
N SER A 136 6.69 2.64 -9.86
CA SER A 136 5.99 1.64 -10.67
C SER A 136 6.50 1.63 -12.12
N ALA A 137 6.99 0.47 -12.58
CA ALA A 137 7.41 0.28 -13.97
C ALA A 137 6.25 0.52 -14.95
N ARG A 138 5.01 0.21 -14.54
CA ARG A 138 3.77 0.50 -15.30
C ARG A 138 3.58 1.99 -15.58
N MET A 139 4.19 2.85 -14.77
CA MET A 139 4.15 4.31 -14.89
C MET A 139 5.35 4.86 -15.69
N GLY A 140 6.09 4.01 -16.38
CA GLY A 140 7.23 4.41 -17.23
C GLY A 140 8.49 4.76 -16.44
N ARG A 141 8.55 4.42 -15.15
CA ARG A 141 9.75 4.61 -14.33
C ARG A 141 10.86 3.66 -14.79
N ARG A 142 12.04 4.21 -15.01
CA ARG A 142 13.28 3.51 -15.32
C ARG A 142 14.29 3.73 -14.21
N TYR A 143 15.04 2.69 -13.86
CA TYR A 143 16.14 2.84 -12.91
C TYR A 143 17.25 3.74 -13.50
N PRO A 144 17.86 4.66 -12.73
CA PRO A 144 17.65 4.96 -11.31
C PRO A 144 16.79 6.20 -11.07
N GLY A 145 15.68 6.43 -11.79
CA GLY A 145 14.82 7.60 -11.58
C GLY A 145 14.33 7.77 -10.13
N ILE A 146 14.21 9.02 -9.67
CA ILE A 146 13.80 9.41 -8.30
C ILE A 146 12.37 9.02 -7.92
N GLY A 147 11.50 8.69 -8.88
CA GLY A 147 10.09 8.41 -8.61
C GLY A 147 9.22 9.66 -8.49
N GLU A 148 7.97 9.48 -8.07
CA GLU A 148 7.04 10.58 -7.80
C GLU A 148 6.22 10.35 -6.53
N PHE A 149 5.85 11.44 -5.86
CA PHE A 149 4.91 11.41 -4.73
C PHE A 149 3.53 10.91 -5.19
N GLN A 150 2.98 9.94 -4.46
CA GLN A 150 1.73 9.25 -4.79
C GLN A 150 0.58 9.67 -3.86
N CYS A 151 0.41 10.98 -3.62
CA CYS A 151 -0.56 11.50 -2.65
C CYS A 151 -1.66 12.38 -3.26
N TYR A 152 -1.87 12.33 -4.57
CA TYR A 152 -2.73 13.28 -5.27
C TYR A 152 -4.18 12.82 -5.40
N ASP A 153 -4.53 11.67 -4.83
CA ASP A 153 -5.93 11.28 -4.68
C ASP A 153 -6.66 12.23 -3.73
N LYS A 154 -7.97 12.40 -3.96
CA LYS A 154 -8.82 13.32 -3.21
C LYS A 154 -8.72 13.13 -1.69
N TYR A 155 -8.64 11.90 -1.19
CA TYR A 155 -8.66 11.63 0.25
C TYR A 155 -7.33 11.99 0.90
N SER A 156 -6.21 11.62 0.29
CA SER A 156 -4.87 12.04 0.68
C SER A 156 -4.73 13.57 0.67
N GLN A 157 -5.24 14.24 -0.36
CA GLN A 157 -5.22 15.71 -0.44
C GLN A 157 -6.08 16.36 0.65
N GLN A 158 -7.22 15.77 1.01
CA GLN A 158 -8.01 16.24 2.15
C GLN A 158 -7.27 16.04 3.49
N ASN A 159 -6.58 14.92 3.66
CA ASN A 159 -5.74 14.66 4.82
C ASN A 159 -4.61 15.71 4.94
N LEU A 160 -3.90 15.97 3.85
CA LEU A 160 -2.86 17.01 3.78
C LEU A 160 -3.41 18.40 4.13
N ARG A 161 -4.58 18.77 3.60
CA ARG A 161 -5.25 20.04 3.94
C ARG A 161 -5.55 20.16 5.43
N LYS A 162 -6.06 19.10 6.06
CA LYS A 162 -6.31 19.06 7.50
C LYS A 162 -5.00 19.25 8.28
N ALA A 163 -3.94 18.52 7.91
CA ALA A 163 -2.63 18.63 8.55
C ALA A 163 -2.01 20.03 8.44
N ALA A 164 -2.07 20.64 7.26
CA ALA A 164 -1.56 21.99 7.01
C ALA A 164 -2.33 23.05 7.81
N LYS A 165 -3.66 22.93 7.88
CA LYS A 165 -4.51 23.83 8.69
C LYS A 165 -4.18 23.74 10.18
N LEU A 166 -3.98 22.52 10.71
CA LEU A 166 -3.61 22.32 12.13
C LEU A 166 -2.27 22.96 12.49
N ARG A 167 -1.34 23.06 11.54
CA ARG A 167 -0.05 23.76 11.71
C ARG A 167 -0.13 25.26 11.48
N GLY A 168 -1.31 25.82 11.16
CA GLY A 168 -1.46 27.25 10.87
C GLY A 168 -0.93 27.67 9.49
N HIS A 169 -0.60 26.72 8.61
CA HIS A 169 0.01 26.97 7.31
C HIS A 169 -0.84 26.41 6.17
N SER A 170 -2.08 26.88 6.01
CA SER A 170 -3.02 26.37 4.99
C SER A 170 -2.47 26.40 3.56
N PHE A 171 -1.54 27.31 3.24
CA PHE A 171 -0.90 27.39 1.92
C PHE A 171 0.08 26.24 1.62
N TRP A 172 0.47 25.46 2.64
CA TRP A 172 1.26 24.22 2.52
C TRP A 172 0.42 23.00 2.15
N ALA A 173 -0.90 23.15 1.97
CA ALA A 173 -1.82 22.05 1.69
C ALA A 173 -1.75 21.50 0.25
N ARG A 174 -0.54 21.25 -0.27
CA ARG A 174 -0.27 20.75 -1.62
C ARG A 174 1.05 20.00 -1.67
N GLY A 175 1.19 19.12 -2.66
CA GLY A 175 2.48 18.49 -2.99
C GLY A 175 3.47 19.48 -3.63
N PRO A 176 4.77 19.19 -3.59
CA PRO A 176 5.80 20.09 -4.10
C PRO A 176 5.73 20.24 -5.62
N ASP A 177 5.78 21.49 -6.09
CA ASP A 177 5.61 21.82 -7.51
C ASP A 177 6.88 21.60 -8.35
N ASN A 178 8.03 21.44 -7.70
CA ASN A 178 9.37 21.38 -8.30
C ASN A 178 10.10 20.06 -7.99
N ALA A 179 9.36 19.00 -7.68
CA ALA A 179 9.90 17.67 -7.37
C ALA A 179 10.38 16.86 -8.58
N GLY A 180 10.23 17.38 -9.80
CA GLY A 180 10.56 16.66 -11.04
C GLY A 180 9.51 15.62 -11.40
N GLN A 181 9.94 14.59 -12.13
CA GLN A 181 9.13 13.47 -12.61
C GLN A 181 9.81 12.13 -12.29
N TYR A 182 9.14 10.99 -12.56
CA TYR A 182 9.63 9.65 -12.24
C TYR A 182 11.11 9.38 -12.59
N ASN A 183 11.57 9.89 -13.73
CA ASN A 183 12.89 9.61 -14.29
C ASN A 183 13.91 10.74 -14.09
N SER A 184 13.54 11.82 -13.39
CA SER A 184 14.47 12.89 -13.03
C SER A 184 15.57 12.37 -12.11
N LYS A 185 16.70 13.09 -12.08
CA LYS A 185 17.75 12.92 -11.07
C LYS A 185 17.61 14.02 -10.01
N PRO A 186 18.10 13.81 -8.77
CA PRO A 186 17.90 14.79 -7.70
C PRO A 186 18.37 16.20 -8.05
N HIS A 187 19.57 16.33 -8.66
CA HIS A 187 20.16 17.61 -9.05
C HIS A 187 19.44 18.34 -10.19
N GLU A 188 18.52 17.67 -10.91
CA GLU A 188 17.70 18.26 -11.98
C GLU A 188 16.42 18.89 -11.42
N THR A 189 16.14 18.72 -10.12
CA THR A 189 14.89 19.17 -9.48
C THR A 189 15.15 20.32 -8.53
N GLY A 190 14.18 21.23 -8.37
CA GLY A 190 14.26 22.27 -7.33
C GLY A 190 14.05 21.72 -5.92
N PHE A 191 13.30 20.63 -5.80
CA PHE A 191 12.99 20.05 -4.49
C PHE A 191 14.14 19.22 -3.92
N PHE A 192 14.77 18.33 -4.70
CA PHE A 192 15.73 17.34 -4.22
C PHE A 192 17.21 17.67 -4.51
N CYS A 193 17.51 18.79 -5.17
CA CYS A 193 18.89 19.20 -5.39
C CYS A 193 19.59 19.55 -4.07
N GLU A 194 20.90 19.74 -4.11
CA GLU A 194 21.65 20.18 -2.94
C GLU A 194 21.15 21.56 -2.46
N ARG A 195 20.78 21.65 -1.17
CA ARG A 195 20.07 22.82 -0.59
C ARG A 195 18.71 23.11 -1.24
N GLY A 196 18.08 22.11 -1.84
CA GLY A 196 16.73 22.19 -2.39
C GLY A 196 15.63 22.27 -1.33
N ASP A 197 14.40 22.43 -1.79
CA ASP A 197 13.24 22.69 -0.93
C ASP A 197 12.90 21.55 0.04
N PHE A 198 13.43 20.34 -0.13
CA PHE A 198 13.21 19.21 0.77
C PHE A 198 13.59 19.54 2.23
N ASP A 199 14.60 20.40 2.44
CA ASP A 199 15.03 20.88 3.76
C ASP A 199 14.53 22.29 4.10
N SER A 200 13.54 22.80 3.37
CA SER A 200 12.79 23.99 3.78
C SER A 200 11.78 23.66 4.88
N TYR A 201 11.18 24.68 5.51
CA TYR A 201 10.07 24.46 6.46
C TYR A 201 8.89 23.73 5.82
N TYR A 202 8.55 24.09 4.58
CA TYR A 202 7.51 23.43 3.81
C TYR A 202 7.88 21.99 3.46
N GLY A 203 9.10 21.77 2.96
CA GLY A 203 9.59 20.44 2.57
C GLY A 203 9.61 19.47 3.74
N ARG A 204 10.16 19.88 4.88
CA ARG A 204 10.15 19.08 6.12
C ARG A 204 8.73 18.77 6.58
N PHE A 205 7.82 19.75 6.52
CA PHE A 205 6.41 19.52 6.84
C PHE A 205 5.77 18.48 5.92
N PHE A 206 5.93 18.63 4.61
CA PHE A 206 5.33 17.74 3.61
C PHE A 206 5.90 16.32 3.73
N LEU A 207 7.22 16.17 3.80
CA LEU A 207 7.88 14.87 3.94
C LEU A 207 7.51 14.17 5.25
N HIS A 208 7.43 14.92 6.35
CA HIS A 208 6.97 14.38 7.62
C HIS A 208 5.53 13.90 7.53
N TRP A 209 4.62 14.69 6.94
CA TRP A 209 3.23 14.28 6.73
C TRP A 209 3.12 13.02 5.86
N TYR A 210 3.90 12.96 4.78
CA TYR A 210 3.90 11.84 3.84
C TYR A 210 4.40 10.55 4.51
N ALA A 211 5.54 10.62 5.22
CA ALA A 211 6.08 9.50 5.98
C ALA A 211 5.15 9.08 7.14
N GLN A 212 4.56 10.04 7.86
CA GLN A 212 3.63 9.73 8.95
C GLN A 212 2.36 9.05 8.46
N SER A 213 1.88 9.38 7.25
CA SER A 213 0.72 8.70 6.66
C SER A 213 1.00 7.21 6.41
N LEU A 214 2.20 6.88 5.93
CA LEU A 214 2.68 5.51 5.80
C LEU A 214 2.74 4.78 7.14
N ILE A 215 3.33 5.41 8.16
CA ILE A 215 3.45 4.83 9.51
C ILE A 215 2.07 4.60 10.12
N ASN A 216 1.15 5.56 9.99
CA ASN A 216 -0.21 5.44 10.49
C ASN A 216 -0.97 4.31 9.80
N HIS A 217 -0.79 4.11 8.49
CA HIS A 217 -1.39 2.98 7.77
C HIS A 217 -0.91 1.66 8.37
N ALA A 218 0.40 1.49 8.50
CA ALA A 218 0.99 0.29 9.10
C ALA A 218 0.47 0.04 10.51
N ASP A 219 0.48 1.06 11.37
CA ASP A 219 0.01 0.94 12.76
C ASP A 219 -1.46 0.48 12.85
N ASN A 220 -2.35 1.07 12.07
CA ASN A 220 -3.76 0.68 12.06
C ASN A 220 -3.96 -0.76 11.56
N VAL A 221 -3.32 -1.13 10.44
CA VAL A 221 -3.50 -2.46 9.84
C VAL A 221 -2.86 -3.54 10.71
N LEU A 222 -1.66 -3.31 11.24
CA LEU A 222 -0.94 -4.28 12.07
C LEU A 222 -1.59 -4.45 13.45
N SER A 223 -2.19 -3.39 14.00
CA SER A 223 -3.01 -3.51 15.22
C SER A 223 -4.19 -4.45 15.00
N LEU A 224 -4.89 -4.31 13.86
CA LEU A 224 -6.00 -5.19 13.49
C LEU A 224 -5.54 -6.61 13.15
N ALA A 225 -4.38 -6.77 12.50
CA ALA A 225 -3.78 -8.07 12.24
C ALA A 225 -3.41 -8.78 13.55
N SER A 226 -2.87 -8.06 14.53
CA SER A 226 -2.53 -8.62 15.85
C SER A 226 -3.78 -9.09 16.59
N LEU A 227 -4.90 -8.38 16.46
CA LEU A 227 -6.19 -8.84 16.98
C LEU A 227 -6.73 -10.08 16.26
N ALA A 228 -6.49 -10.20 14.95
CA ALA A 228 -6.98 -11.33 14.15
C ALA A 228 -6.12 -12.60 14.32
N PHE A 229 -4.82 -12.46 14.54
CA PHE A 229 -3.87 -13.59 14.53
C PHE A 229 -3.22 -13.89 15.89
N GLU A 230 -3.53 -13.10 16.91
CA GLU A 230 -3.12 -13.31 18.30
C GLU A 230 -1.61 -13.51 18.42
N GLU A 231 -1.16 -14.68 18.89
CA GLU A 231 0.25 -15.00 19.12
C GLU A 231 1.02 -15.38 17.83
N THR A 232 0.35 -15.45 16.68
CA THR A 232 1.01 -15.81 15.42
C THR A 232 2.02 -14.75 15.01
N GLN A 233 3.21 -15.17 14.56
CA GLN A 233 4.23 -14.24 14.06
C GLN A 233 3.71 -13.45 12.85
N ILE A 234 3.71 -12.11 12.98
CA ILE A 234 3.38 -11.19 11.90
C ILE A 234 4.66 -10.74 11.19
N ILE A 235 4.66 -10.80 9.86
CA ILE A 235 5.77 -10.39 9.00
C ILE A 235 5.33 -9.19 8.16
N VAL A 236 6.24 -8.21 8.00
CA VAL A 236 6.04 -7.04 7.16
C VAL A 236 7.20 -6.92 6.19
N LYS A 237 6.88 -6.64 4.92
CA LYS A 237 7.87 -6.44 3.88
C LYS A 237 8.20 -4.96 3.71
N ILE A 238 9.46 -4.59 3.96
CA ILE A 238 9.99 -3.24 3.76
C ILE A 238 10.79 -3.21 2.46
N PRO A 239 10.56 -2.25 1.55
CA PRO A 239 11.34 -2.18 0.31
C PRO A 239 12.80 -1.79 0.56
N ALA A 240 13.70 -2.31 -0.26
CA ALA A 240 15.07 -1.84 -0.34
C ALA A 240 15.19 -0.75 -1.42
N VAL A 241 15.14 0.52 -1.00
CA VAL A 241 15.39 1.68 -1.88
C VAL A 241 16.82 2.18 -1.65
N TYR A 242 17.74 1.71 -2.49
CA TYR A 242 19.18 1.95 -2.30
C TYR A 242 19.77 2.99 -3.25
N TRP A 243 19.09 3.28 -4.37
CA TRP A 243 19.57 4.30 -5.30
C TRP A 243 19.30 5.69 -4.72
N TRP A 244 20.17 6.65 -5.04
CA TRP A 244 20.22 7.98 -4.40
C TRP A 244 20.46 8.00 -2.88
N TYR A 245 20.68 6.86 -2.22
CA TYR A 245 20.99 6.83 -0.79
C TYR A 245 22.25 7.66 -0.41
N LYS A 246 23.19 7.82 -1.34
CA LYS A 246 24.40 8.63 -1.10
C LYS A 246 24.22 10.14 -1.37
N THR A 247 23.04 10.59 -1.79
CA THR A 247 22.75 12.03 -1.94
C THR A 247 22.17 12.58 -0.65
N THR A 248 22.33 13.88 -0.41
CA THR A 248 21.79 14.53 0.80
C THR A 248 20.26 14.39 0.90
N SER A 249 19.57 14.41 -0.25
CA SER A 249 18.11 14.37 -0.32
C SER A 249 17.49 12.99 -0.17
N HIS A 250 18.24 11.89 -0.37
CA HIS A 250 17.69 10.52 -0.38
C HIS A 250 16.37 10.46 -1.20
N ALA A 251 16.41 10.98 -2.43
CA ALA A 251 15.20 11.40 -3.14
C ALA A 251 14.23 10.26 -3.51
N ALA A 252 14.71 9.03 -3.61
CA ALA A 252 13.89 7.85 -3.85
C ALA A 252 13.49 7.20 -2.53
#